data_AF-A0A5N5HT12-F1
#
_entry.id   AF-A0A5N5HT12-F1
#
_cell.length_a   1.000
_cell.length_b   1.000
_cell.length_c   1.000
_cell.angle_alpha   90.00
_cell.angle_beta   90.00
_cell.angle_gamma   90.00
#
_symmetry.space_group_name_H-M   'P 1'
#
loop_
_entity.id
_entity.type
_entity.pdbx_description
1 polymer ?
#
loop_
_entity_poly.entity_id
_entity_poly.type
_entity_poly.pdbx_seq_one_letter_code
_entity_poly.pdbx_strand_id
1 'polypeptide(L)' 'MSFQSLFGDQTIVSLGGIFELGFFKPGQLSNYYIGIWYSKQRTVVWAANREIPVKGNSNKSRC' A
#
# COMPACT_ATOMS: atom_id res chain seq x y z
N MET A 1 -2.84 -22.64 -10.91
CA MET A 1 -2.89 -21.49 -9.98
C MET A 1 -2.24 -20.30 -10.66
N SER A 2 -2.94 -19.19 -10.82
CA SER A 2 -2.35 -17.97 -11.40
C SER A 2 -1.75 -17.12 -10.28
N PHE A 3 -0.55 -16.59 -10.54
CA PHE A 3 0.03 -15.55 -9.69
C PHE A 3 -0.40 -14.20 -10.25
N GLN A 4 -0.94 -13.34 -9.38
CA GLN A 4 -1.29 -11.97 -9.73
C GLN A 4 -0.27 -11.03 -9.10
N SER A 5 0.50 -10.34 -9.93
CA SER A 5 1.37 -9.26 -9.47
C SER A 5 0.55 -7.99 -9.23
N LEU A 6 0.93 -7.22 -8.21
CA LEU A 6 0.34 -5.91 -7.90
C LEU A 6 1.35 -4.80 -8.21
N PHE A 7 0.86 -3.74 -8.83
CA PHE A 7 1.66 -2.57 -9.19
C PHE A 7 0.93 -1.27 -8.83
N GLY A 8 1.69 -0.25 -8.44
CA GLY A 8 1.16 1.10 -8.22
C GLY A 8 0.07 1.15 -7.15
N ASP A 9 -1.12 1.59 -7.55
CA ASP A 9 -2.31 1.77 -6.73
C ASP A 9 -3.27 0.56 -6.76
N GLN A 10 -2.87 -0.53 -7.40
CA GLN A 10 -3.66 -1.77 -7.42
C GLN A 10 -3.81 -2.36 -6.01
N THR A 11 -5.00 -2.89 -5.75
CA THR A 11 -5.35 -3.52 -4.47
C THR A 11 -6.07 -4.85 -4.70
N ILE A 12 -6.02 -5.71 -3.69
CA ILE A 12 -6.84 -6.92 -3.59
C ILE A 12 -7.85 -6.70 -2.48
N VAL A 13 -9.13 -6.83 -2.82
CA VAL A 13 -10.23 -6.68 -1.88
C VAL A 13 -10.62 -8.05 -1.35
N SER A 14 -10.73 -8.18 -0.03
CA SER A 14 -11.23 -9.39 0.62
C SER A 14 -12.68 -9.69 0.23
N LEU A 15 -13.06 -10.97 0.34
CA LEU A 15 -14.45 -11.37 0.18
C LEU A 15 -15.31 -10.66 1.26
N GLY A 16 -16.25 -9.82 0.82
CA GLY A 16 -17.07 -8.98 1.69
C GLY A 16 -16.61 -7.52 1.81
N GLY A 17 -15.48 -7.12 1.20
CA GLY A 17 -15.08 -5.71 1.11
C GLY A 17 -14.75 -5.04 2.44
N ILE A 18 -14.35 -5.82 3.44
CA ILE A 18 -13.99 -5.32 4.77
C ILE A 18 -12.52 -4.90 4.79
N PHE A 19 -11.67 -5.73 4.20
CA PHE A 19 -10.23 -5.53 4.12
C PHE A 19 -9.75 -5.36 2.68
N GLU A 20 -8.71 -4.56 2.54
CA GLU A 20 -7.96 -4.33 1.31
C GLU A 20 -6.48 -4.53 1.57
N LEU A 21 -5.80 -5.17 0.62
CA LEU A 21 -4.35 -5.33 0.58
C LEU A 21 -3.79 -4.52 -0.59
N GLY A 22 -2.71 -3.78 -0.36
CA GLY A 22 -1.97 -3.14 -1.44
C GLY A 22 -0.81 -2.29 -0.95
N PHE A 23 -0.31 -1.44 -1.85
CA PHE A 23 0.71 -0.47 -1.52
C PHE A 23 0.08 0.80 -0.91
N PHE A 24 0.71 1.33 0.13
CA PHE A 24 0.29 2.59 0.73
C PHE A 24 1.51 3.42 1.17
N LYS A 25 1.27 4.72 1.36
CA LYS A 25 2.26 5.69 1.80
C LYS A 25 1.61 6.61 2.83
N PRO A 26 2.05 6.60 4.11
CA PRO A 26 1.35 7.29 5.20
C PRO A 26 1.45 8.83 5.16
N GLY A 27 2.29 9.39 4.28
CA GLY A 27 2.42 10.83 4.08
C GLY A 27 3.25 11.16 2.84
N GLN A 28 3.21 12.40 2.35
CA GLN A 28 3.80 12.75 1.04
C GLN A 28 5.31 12.53 0.93
N LEU A 29 6.05 12.58 2.04
CA LEU A 29 7.49 12.33 2.11
C LEU A 29 7.87 10.95 2.64
N SER A 30 6.87 10.08 2.89
CA SER A 30 7.10 8.74 3.44
C SER A 30 7.53 7.73 2.36
N ASN A 31 8.01 6.59 2.82
CA ASN A 31 8.31 5.43 1.98
C ASN A 31 7.03 4.64 1.66
N TYR A 32 7.11 3.77 0.66
CA TYR A 32 6.05 2.83 0.32
C TYR A 32 6.08 1.60 1.21
N TYR A 33 4.89 1.21 1.65
CA TYR A 33 4.64 0.02 2.45
C TYR A 33 3.63 -0.87 1.73
N ILE A 34 3.71 -2.17 1.98
CA ILE A 34 2.65 -3.12 1.67
C ILE A 34 1.90 -3.36 2.98
N GLY A 35 0.57 -3.25 2.94
CA GLY A 35 -0.23 -3.45 4.13
C GLY A 35 -1.66 -3.84 3.84
N ILE A 36 -2.34 -4.22 4.91
CA ILE A 36 -3.77 -4.53 4.94
C ILE A 36 -4.45 -3.44 5.76
N TRP A 37 -5.57 -2.92 5.28
CA TRP A 37 -6.37 -1.92 5.96
C TRP A 37 -7.86 -2.21 5.86
N TYR A 38 -8.64 -1.57 6.73
CA TYR A 38 -10.10 -1.52 6.59
C TYR A 38 -10.50 -0.61 5.44
N SER A 39 -11.32 -1.11 4.51
CA SER A 39 -11.77 -0.36 3.33
C SER A 39 -12.47 0.96 3.68
N LYS A 40 -13.30 0.98 4.74
CA LYS A 40 -14.14 2.14 5.08
C LYS A 40 -13.39 3.33 5.66
N GLN A 41 -12.35 3.11 6.47
CA GLN A 41 -11.63 4.18 7.18
C GLN A 41 -10.14 4.26 6.81
N ARG A 42 -9.66 3.38 5.92
CA ARG A 42 -8.24 3.21 5.57
C ARG A 42 -7.32 3.07 6.78
N THR A 43 -7.81 2.47 7.85
CA THR A 43 -7.00 2.17 9.03
C THR A 43 -6.13 0.96 8.75
N VAL A 44 -4.81 1.14 8.75
CA VAL A 44 -3.82 0.08 8.54
C VAL A 44 -3.83 -0.85 9.76
N VAL A 45 -4.22 -2.10 9.56
CA VAL A 45 -4.23 -3.14 10.61
C VAL A 45 -2.95 -3.97 10.59
N TRP A 46 -2.26 -4.01 9.44
CA TRP A 46 -1.01 -4.73 9.29
C TRP A 46 -0.14 -4.13 8.18
N ALA A 47 1.18 -4.16 8.39
CA ALA A 47 2.18 -3.75 7.40
C ALA A 47 3.30 -4.79 7.33
N ALA A 48 3.67 -5.20 6.10
CA ALA A 48 4.63 -6.26 5.83
C ALA A 48 6.08 -5.79 6.03
N ASN A 49 6.46 -4.73 5.31
CA ASN A 49 7.82 -4.23 5.20
C ASN A 49 8.09 -3.08 6.19
N ARG A 50 7.73 -3.29 7.46
CA ARG A 50 7.92 -2.27 8.52
C ARG A 50 9.39 -1.97 8.80
N GLU A 51 10.26 -2.97 8.72
CA GLU A 51 11.70 -2.82 9.01
C GLU A 51 12.48 -2.25 7.82
N ILE A 52 12.10 -2.61 6.59
CA ILE A 52 12.80 -2.22 5.36
C ILE A 52 11.77 -1.69 4.35
N PRO A 53 11.33 -0.43 4.50
CA PRO A 53 10.34 0.15 3.61
C PRO A 53 10.92 0.51 2.24
N VAL A 54 10.07 0.54 1.20
CA VAL A 54 10.50 0.84 -0.16
C VAL A 54 10.65 2.35 -0.33
N LYS A 55 11.88 2.82 -0.56
CA LYS A 55 12.14 4.26 -0.72
C LYS A 55 11.40 4.80 -1.94
N GLY A 56 10.54 5.79 -1.72
CA GLY A 56 9.92 6.50 -2.83
C GLY A 56 10.91 7.50 -3.41
N ASN A 57 11.10 7.52 -4.73
CA ASN A 57 11.88 8.57 -5.39
C ASN A 57 11.12 9.89 -5.26
N SER A 58 11.57 10.78 -4.36
CA SER A 58 11.02 12.12 -4.18
C SER A 58 11.52 13.12 -5.24
N ASN A 59 11.76 12.66 -6.47
CA ASN A 59 12.12 13.56 -7.58
C ASN A 59 10.84 14.16 -8.16
N LYS A 60 10.17 15.00 -7.36
CA LYS A 60 9.22 15.97 -7.88
C LYS A 60 10.04 17.19 -8.29
N SER A 61 10.64 17.16 -9.48
CA SER A 61 11.07 18.40 -10.12
C SER A 61 9.83 19.28 -10.23
N ARG A 62 9.82 20.39 -9.48
CA ARG A 62 8.86 21.48 -9.70
C ARG A 62 9.06 21.95 -11.15
N CYS A 63 8.05 21.74 -11.98
CA CYS A 63 7.80 22.52 -13.17
C CYS A 63 6.39 23.10 -13.01
#